data_AF-A0A482Z2N0-F1
#
_entry.id   AF-A0A482Z2N0-F1
#
_cell.length_a   1.000
_cell.length_b   1.000
_cell.length_c   1.000
_cell.angle_alpha   90.00
_cell.angle_beta   90.00
_cell.angle_gamma   90.00
#
_symmetry.space_group_name_H-M   'P 1'
#
loop_
_entity.id
_entity.type
_entity.pdbx_description
1 polymer ?
#
loop_
_entity_poly.entity_id
_entity_poly.type
_entity_poly.pdbx_seq_one_letter_code
_entity_poly.pdbx_strand_id
1 'polypeptide(L)'
;MFPLFLYSKESLQKRRLDMQLAKVSSKGQMTIPAEIRENLQLKTGDTVSWDLKLDGSVSVRKVRPLDIDYISALSGTLSEWNSVEDEEAYRDL
;
A
#
# COMPACT_ATOMS: atom_id res chain seq x y z
N MET A 1 21.93 -12.89 -29.20
CA MET A 1 21.17 -14.14 -29.04
C MET A 1 21.64 -14.80 -27.74
N PHE A 2 20.96 -14.53 -26.63
CA PHE A 2 21.23 -15.13 -25.32
C PHE A 2 19.97 -15.91 -24.90
N PRO A 3 20.07 -17.18 -24.45
CA PRO A 3 18.90 -18.01 -24.26
C PRO A 3 18.18 -17.61 -22.97
N LEU A 4 16.96 -17.13 -23.15
CA LEU A 4 15.96 -16.84 -22.13
C LEU A 4 15.28 -18.17 -21.71
N PHE A 5 16.01 -19.12 -21.10
CA PHE A 5 15.42 -20.44 -20.78
C PHE A 5 15.69 -20.99 -19.37
N LEU A 6 16.07 -20.17 -18.40
CA LEU A 6 16.27 -20.62 -17.01
C LEU A 6 15.59 -19.70 -15.98
N TYR A 7 14.39 -19.22 -16.27
CA TYR A 7 13.51 -18.71 -15.21
C TYR A 7 12.49 -19.78 -14.83
N SER A 8 12.89 -20.54 -13.81
CA SER A 8 12.16 -21.63 -13.15
C SER A 8 10.64 -21.41 -13.09
N LYS A 9 9.88 -22.39 -13.60
CA LYS A 9 8.42 -22.49 -13.38
C LYS A 9 8.05 -22.47 -11.89
N GLU A 10 8.94 -22.88 -10.99
CA GLU A 10 8.70 -22.87 -9.55
C GLU A 10 8.63 -21.44 -8.98
N SER A 11 9.35 -20.49 -9.58
CA SER A 11 9.32 -19.08 -9.16
C SER A 11 8.01 -18.37 -9.52
N LEU A 12 7.26 -18.90 -10.50
CA LEU A 12 5.93 -18.43 -10.88
C LEU A 12 4.82 -19.20 -10.16
N GLN A 13 5.04 -20.47 -9.84
CA GLN A 13 4.10 -21.27 -9.04
C GLN A 13 4.01 -20.76 -7.60
N LYS A 14 5.12 -20.25 -7.03
CA LYS A 14 5.18 -19.65 -5.68
C LYS A 14 4.49 -18.27 -5.58
N ARG A 15 3.95 -17.74 -6.68
CA ARG A 15 3.18 -16.47 -6.71
C ARG A 15 1.66 -16.67 -6.71
N ARG A 16 1.18 -17.89 -6.50
CA ARG A 16 -0.18 -18.04 -6.00
C ARG A 16 -0.10 -17.82 -4.49
N LEU A 17 -0.38 -16.60 -4.05
CA LEU A 17 -0.71 -16.37 -2.64
C LEU A 17 -1.92 -17.25 -2.37
N ASP A 18 -1.71 -18.37 -1.70
CA ASP A 18 -2.81 -19.27 -1.36
C ASP A 18 -3.81 -18.50 -0.49
N MET A 19 -5.09 -18.70 -0.78
CA MET A 19 -6.18 -18.04 -0.08
C MET A 19 -6.11 -18.43 1.41
N GLN A 20 -5.77 -17.45 2.27
CA GLN A 20 -5.73 -17.65 3.72
C GLN A 20 -7.04 -17.25 4.35
N LEU A 21 -7.62 -18.16 5.13
CA LEU A 21 -8.88 -17.98 5.81
C LEU A 21 -8.63 -17.62 7.28
N ALA A 22 -9.42 -16.69 7.81
CA ALA A 22 -9.44 -16.36 9.23
C ALA A 22 -10.89 -16.22 9.71
N LYS A 23 -11.15 -16.65 10.94
CA LYS A 23 -12.47 -16.54 11.54
C LYS A 23 -12.59 -15.24 12.32
N VAL A 24 -13.78 -14.66 12.26
CA VAL A 24 -14.17 -13.51 13.08
C VAL A 24 -14.62 -14.04 14.44
N SER A 25 -14.04 -13.47 15.51
CA SER A 25 -14.45 -13.75 16.89
C SER A 25 -15.81 -13.10 17.20
N SER A 26 -16.40 -13.45 18.33
CA SER A 26 -17.66 -12.84 18.81
C SER A 26 -17.58 -11.32 19.01
N LYS A 27 -16.37 -10.78 19.21
CA LYS A 27 -16.11 -9.34 19.34
C LYS A 27 -15.81 -8.64 18.01
N GLY A 28 -15.99 -9.32 16.88
CA GLY A 28 -15.70 -8.76 15.56
C GLY A 28 -14.21 -8.70 15.20
N GLN A 29 -13.32 -9.24 16.03
CA GLN A 29 -11.88 -9.27 15.75
C GLN A 29 -11.52 -10.50 14.94
N MET A 30 -10.62 -10.35 13.97
CA MET A 30 -9.97 -11.47 13.27
C MET A 30 -8.46 -11.34 13.38
N THR A 31 -7.76 -12.48 13.40
CA THR A 31 -6.29 -12.48 13.37
C THR A 31 -5.82 -12.40 11.92
N ILE A 32 -4.92 -11.48 11.61
CA ILE A 32 -4.28 -11.41 10.29
C ILE A 32 -3.36 -12.64 10.16
N PRO A 33 -3.54 -13.51 9.15
CA PRO A 33 -2.71 -14.70 8.96
C PRO A 33 -1.21 -14.40 8.84
N ALA A 34 -0.35 -15.34 9.26
CA ALA A 34 1.07 -15.10 9.45
C ALA A 34 1.78 -14.60 8.17
N GLU A 35 1.56 -15.26 7.04
CA GLU A 35 2.18 -14.89 5.77
C GLU A 35 1.68 -13.52 5.27
N ILE A 36 0.42 -13.14 5.53
CA ILE A 36 -0.07 -11.79 5.22
C ILE A 36 0.63 -10.74 6.10
N ARG A 37 0.82 -11.01 7.40
CA ARG A 37 1.55 -10.10 8.30
C ARG A 37 3.00 -9.91 7.85
N GLU A 38 3.67 -10.98 7.44
CA GLU A 38 5.05 -10.96 6.98
C GLU A 38 5.19 -10.17 5.66
N ASN A 39 4.31 -10.42 4.69
CA ASN A 39 4.32 -9.70 3.41
C ASN A 39 4.02 -8.20 3.58
N LEU A 40 3.10 -7.84 4.47
CA LEU A 40 2.79 -6.44 4.78
C LEU A 40 3.77 -5.80 5.78
N GLN A 41 4.72 -6.59 6.31
CA GLN A 41 5.66 -6.18 7.35
C GLN A 41 4.98 -5.51 8.55
N LEU A 42 3.84 -6.09 8.96
CA LEU A 42 3.04 -5.60 10.08
C LEU A 42 3.70 -5.97 11.40
N LYS A 43 3.74 -4.99 12.29
CA LYS A 43 4.23 -5.08 13.67
C LYS A 43 3.15 -4.56 14.61
N THR A 44 3.25 -4.93 15.88
CA THR A 44 2.38 -4.38 16.93
C THR A 44 2.46 -2.86 16.93
N GLY A 45 1.29 -2.21 16.93
CA GLY A 45 1.17 -0.74 16.90
C GLY A 45 1.06 -0.15 15.48
N ASP A 46 1.28 -0.93 14.42
CA ASP A 46 1.03 -0.45 13.07
C ASP A 46 -0.46 -0.20 12.84
N THR A 47 -0.76 0.86 12.07
CA THR A 47 -2.11 1.18 11.63
C THR A 47 -2.34 0.61 10.23
N VAL A 48 -3.54 0.09 9.97
CA VAL A 48 -3.97 -0.37 8.64
C VAL A 48 -5.22 0.39 8.21
N SER A 49 -5.34 0.69 6.92
CA SER A 49 -6.56 1.23 6.33
C SER A 49 -7.34 0.14 5.61
N TRP A 50 -8.65 0.34 5.55
CA TRP A 50 -9.60 -0.53 4.87
C TRP A 50 -10.29 0.29 3.78
N ASP A 51 -10.24 -0.20 2.55
CA ASP A 51 -10.86 0.47 1.41
C ASP A 51 -11.94 -0.46 0.84
N LEU A 52 -13.20 -0.06 0.97
CA LEU A 52 -14.34 -0.78 0.40
C LEU A 52 -14.45 -0.44 -1.08
N LYS A 53 -14.45 -1.46 -1.93
CA LYS A 53 -14.61 -1.33 -3.37
C LYS A 53 -16.06 -1.53 -3.79
N LEU A 54 -16.40 -1.03 -4.97
CA LEU A 54 -17.77 -1.11 -5.51
C LEU A 54 -18.24 -2.55 -5.75
N ASP A 55 -17.31 -3.49 -5.96
CA ASP A 55 -17.60 -4.92 -6.11
C ASP A 55 -17.87 -5.63 -4.77
N GLY A 56 -17.89 -4.89 -3.65
CA GLY A 56 -18.08 -5.42 -2.30
C GLY A 56 -16.82 -6.06 -1.72
N SER A 57 -15.70 -6.06 -2.44
CA SER A 57 -14.41 -6.47 -1.88
C SER A 57 -13.81 -5.37 -1.01
N VAL A 58 -12.94 -5.77 -0.08
CA VAL A 58 -12.19 -4.83 0.75
C VAL A 58 -10.70 -5.06 0.53
N SER A 59 -9.94 -3.99 0.32
CA SER A 59 -8.48 -4.03 0.39
C SER A 59 -7.99 -3.50 1.74
N VAL A 60 -6.92 -4.11 2.24
CA VAL A 60 -6.24 -3.70 3.47
C VAL A 60 -4.82 -3.31 3.12
N ARG A 61 -4.35 -2.18 3.65
CA ARG A 61 -2.95 -1.74 3.49
C ARG A 61 -2.40 -1.21 4.81
N LYS A 62 -1.09 -1.41 5.01
CA LYS A 62 -0.35 -0.76 6.09
C LYS A 62 -0.30 0.74 5.83
N VAL A 63 -0.76 1.54 6.79
CA VAL A 63 -0.62 2.99 6.77
C VAL A 63 0.80 3.31 7.19
N ARG A 64 1.52 4.04 6.34
CA ARG A 64 2.77 4.67 6.73
C ARG A 64 2.41 6.05 7.29
N PRO A 65 2.88 6.42 8.49
CA PRO A 65 2.76 7.79 8.94
C PRO A 65 3.40 8.68 7.87
N LEU A 66 2.67 9.72 7.47
CA LEU A 66 3.18 10.69 6.52
C LEU A 66 4.31 11.46 7.20
N ASP A 67 5.48 11.49 6.59
CA ASP A 67 6.60 12.28 7.09
C ASP A 67 6.37 13.75 6.70
N ILE A 68 5.58 14.43 7.53
CA ILE A 68 5.18 15.82 7.31
C ILE A 68 6.41 16.74 7.29
N ASP A 69 7.41 16.46 8.12
CA ASP A 69 8.62 17.27 8.20
C ASP A 69 9.43 17.16 6.91
N TYR A 70 9.59 15.94 6.38
CA TYR A 70 10.21 15.73 5.07
C TYR A 70 9.43 16.42 3.94
N ILE A 71 8.10 16.30 3.93
CA ILE A 71 7.26 16.92 2.89
C ILE A 71 7.31 18.45 2.99
N SER A 72 7.28 19.00 4.20
CA SER A 72 7.36 20.44 4.42
C SER A 72 8.72 20.99 3.97
N ALA A 73 9.82 20.30 4.31
CA ALA A 73 11.15 20.66 3.86
C ALA A 73 11.29 20.61 2.33
N LEU A 74 10.71 19.59 1.68
CA LEU A 74 10.74 19.44 0.23
C LEU A 74 9.89 20.49 -0.48
N SER A 75 8.69 20.80 0.03
CA SER A 75 7.80 21.82 -0.52
C SER A 75 8.50 23.19 -0.60
N GLY A 76 9.28 23.56 0.42
CA GLY A 76 10.07 24.79 0.42
C GLY A 76 11.14 24.86 -0.69
N THR A 77 11.59 23.72 -1.22
CA THR A 77 12.57 23.66 -2.33
C THR A 77 11.92 23.69 -3.72
N LEU A 78 10.61 23.45 -3.80
CA LEU A 78 9.83 23.42 -5.03
C LEU A 78 9.15 24.78 -5.28
N SER A 79 9.83 25.89 -4.98
CA SER A 79 9.27 27.25 -5.11
C SER A 79 8.88 27.60 -6.54
N GLU A 80 9.52 26.99 -7.54
CA GLU A 80 9.22 27.16 -8.97
C GLU A 80 7.84 26.59 -9.38
N TRP A 81 7.25 25.72 -8.56
CA TRP A 81 5.97 25.06 -8.81
C TRP A 81 4.83 25.60 -7.93
N ASN A 82 5.14 26.58 -7.08
CA ASN A 82 4.20 27.27 -6.18
C ASN A 82 4.04 28.75 -6.60
N SER A 83 4.09 29.04 -7.91
CA SER A 83 3.93 30.41 -8.39
C SER A 83 2.48 30.88 -8.28
N VAL A 84 2.29 32.19 -8.16
CA VAL A 84 0.93 32.79 -8.08
C VAL A 84 0.19 32.57 -9.41
N GLU A 85 0.96 32.54 -10.50
CA GLU A 85 0.50 32.32 -11.86
C GLU A 85 -0.02 30.89 -12.05
N ASP A 86 0.65 29.88 -11.46
CA ASP A 86 0.18 28.49 -11.48
C ASP A 86 -1.09 28.32 -10.62
N GLU A 87 -1.12 28.94 -9.43
CA GLU A 87 -2.31 28.89 -8.56
C GLU A 87 -3.54 29.48 -9.27
N GLU A 88 -3.41 30.66 -9.90
CA GLU A 88 -4.49 31.28 -10.67
C GLU A 88 -4.92 30.44 -11.89
N ALA A 89 -4.01 29.69 -12.51
CA ALA A 89 -4.31 28.87 -13.68
C ALA A 89 -5.03 27.56 -13.34
N TYR A 90 -4.77 26.97 -12.17
CA TYR A 90 -5.16 25.59 -11.85
C TYR A 90 -6.12 25.43 -10.66
N ARG A 91 -6.44 26.48 -9.90
CA ARG A 91 -7.25 26.36 -8.67
C ARG A 91 -8.64 25.73 -8.85
N ASP A 92 -9.24 25.91 -10.02
CA ASP A 92 -10.64 25.55 -10.29
C ASP A 92 -10.78 24.36 -11.26
N LEU A 93 -9.69 23.60 -11.52
CA LEU A 93 -9.68 22.36 -12.32
C LEU A 93 -9.92 21.11 -11.47
#